data_AF-A0A931P0H5-F1
#
_entry.id   AF-A0A931P0H5-F1
#
_cell.length_a   1.000
_cell.length_b   1.000
_cell.length_c   1.000
_cell.angle_alpha   90.00
_cell.angle_beta   90.00
_cell.angle_gamma   90.00
#
_symmetry.space_group_name_H-M   'P 1'
#
loop_
_entity.id
_entity.type
_entity.pdbx_description
1 polymer ?
#
loop_
_entity_poly.entity_id
_entity_poly.type
_entity_poly.pdbx_seq_one_letter_code
_entity_poly.pdbx_strand_id
1 'polypeptide(L)'
;MICQSCGVEAETRYVSFHEIQGYLIVYRTKTLQAYLCRSCLRSYFWSMTSKTFCLGWWSTISFFVTPFLIVNNTVRYMLCLGQASVPDNSVRPEFDEEAWNRIKPHWNDLAARLNDGEKLEVVAPLIAERAGVSPGQVFLCVACISLMEEERNP
;
A
#
# COMPACT_ATOMS: atom_id res chain seq x y z
N MET A 1 -0.38 5.46 7.13
CA MET A 1 -1.49 4.88 6.35
C MET A 1 -1.42 3.36 6.44
N ILE A 2 -2.50 2.64 6.17
CA ILE A 2 -2.53 1.18 6.33
C ILE A 2 -1.71 0.51 5.21
N CYS A 3 -0.86 -0.45 5.55
CA CYS A 3 -0.16 -1.29 4.58
C CYS A 3 -1.15 -2.21 3.86
N GLN A 4 -1.19 -2.16 2.53
CA GLN A 4 -2.11 -2.99 1.73
C GLN A 4 -1.78 -4.48 1.74
N SER A 5 -0.61 -4.87 2.25
CA SER A 5 -0.22 -6.29 2.38
C SER A 5 -0.50 -6.86 3.77
N CYS A 6 0.04 -6.23 4.83
CA CYS A 6 -0.10 -6.77 6.18
C CYS A 6 -1.26 -6.15 6.98
N GLY A 7 -1.90 -5.08 6.50
CA GLY A 7 -3.00 -4.40 7.19
C GLY A 7 -2.59 -3.57 8.41
N VAL A 8 -1.30 -3.45 8.69
CA VAL A 8 -0.79 -2.70 9.84
C VAL A 8 -0.66 -1.22 9.49
N GLU A 9 -0.92 -0.36 10.46
CA GLU A 9 -0.67 1.07 10.34
C GLU A 9 0.82 1.43 10.50
N ALA A 10 1.41 1.97 9.45
CA ALA A 10 2.80 2.43 9.44
C ALA A 10 3.01 3.54 8.40
N GLU A 11 4.22 4.09 8.33
CA GLU A 11 4.64 4.82 7.13
C GLU A 11 4.65 3.82 5.96
N THR A 12 3.96 4.14 4.88
CA THR A 12 3.98 3.33 3.66
C THR A 12 4.31 4.22 2.47
N ARG A 13 4.80 3.59 1.40
CA ARG A 13 5.08 4.27 0.13
C ARG A 13 4.49 3.48 -1.01
N TYR A 14 4.01 4.20 -2.02
CA TYR A 14 3.58 3.60 -3.26
C TYR A 14 4.81 3.05 -3.98
N VAL A 15 4.79 1.74 -4.23
CA VAL A 15 5.81 1.08 -5.02
C VAL A 15 5.16 0.22 -6.07
N SER A 16 5.89 0.03 -7.17
CA SER A 16 5.49 -0.90 -8.20
C SER A 16 6.67 -1.78 -8.57
N PHE A 17 6.53 -3.09 -8.34
CA PHE A 17 7.56 -4.09 -8.59
C PHE A 17 7.11 -5.02 -9.71
N HIS A 18 8.07 -5.43 -10.52
CA HIS A 18 7.82 -6.32 -11.65
C HIS A 18 8.58 -7.63 -11.47
N GLU A 19 7.91 -8.72 -11.79
CA GLU A 19 8.46 -10.05 -11.82
C GLU A 19 8.33 -10.60 -13.23
N ILE A 20 9.41 -11.15 -13.78
CA ILE A 20 9.37 -11.94 -15.01
C ILE A 20 9.96 -13.31 -14.74
N GLN A 21 9.28 -14.35 -15.19
CA GLN A 21 9.76 -15.73 -15.16
C GLN A 21 9.81 -16.24 -16.59
N GLY A 22 11.00 -16.43 -17.11
CA GLY A 22 11.24 -17.06 -18.39
C GLY A 22 11.14 -18.58 -18.27
N TYR A 23 10.50 -19.18 -19.25
CA TYR A 23 10.60 -20.59 -19.61
C TYR A 23 11.25 -20.64 -21.01
N LEU A 24 11.69 -21.81 -21.47
CA LEU A 24 12.46 -21.94 -22.73
C LEU A 24 11.86 -21.17 -23.94
N ILE A 25 10.53 -21.12 -24.04
CA ILE A 25 9.83 -20.47 -25.17
C ILE A 25 8.87 -19.37 -24.69
N VAL A 26 8.20 -19.58 -23.56
CA VAL A 26 7.18 -18.67 -23.01
C VAL A 26 7.69 -17.95 -21.78
N TYR A 27 7.02 -16.89 -21.35
CA TYR A 27 7.33 -16.21 -20.09
C TYR A 27 6.04 -15.85 -19.36
N ARG A 28 6.17 -15.63 -18.04
CA ARG A 28 5.09 -15.13 -17.19
C ARG A 28 5.54 -13.85 -16.52
N THR A 29 4.70 -12.81 -16.59
CA THR A 29 4.93 -11.55 -15.88
C THR A 29 3.95 -11.41 -14.71
N LYS A 30 4.42 -10.82 -13.61
CA LYS A 30 3.55 -10.32 -12.53
C LYS A 30 3.96 -8.90 -12.18
N THR A 31 2.98 -8.05 -11.89
CA THR A 31 3.21 -6.69 -11.44
C THR A 31 2.49 -6.50 -10.12
N LEU A 32 3.20 -5.97 -9.13
CA LEU A 32 2.63 -5.54 -7.85
C LEU A 32 2.62 -4.02 -7.83
N GLN A 33 1.48 -3.41 -7.55
CA GLN A 33 1.36 -1.97 -7.36
C GLN A 33 0.61 -1.73 -6.06
N ALA A 34 1.29 -1.27 -5.02
CA ALA A 34 0.70 -1.16 -3.70
C ALA A 34 1.44 -0.16 -2.80
N TYR A 35 0.73 0.32 -1.78
CA TYR A 35 1.28 1.04 -0.65
C TYR A 35 1.77 0.06 0.41
N LEU A 36 3.09 -0.05 0.58
CA LEU A 36 3.72 -1.05 1.43
C LEU A 36 4.50 -0.42 2.60
N CYS A 37 4.41 -1.05 3.77
CA CYS A 37 5.30 -0.76 4.89
C CYS A 37 6.72 -1.32 4.63
N ARG A 38 7.72 -0.86 5.37
CA ARG A 38 9.13 -1.21 5.13
C ARG A 38 9.41 -2.73 5.16
N SER A 39 8.77 -3.47 6.07
CA SER A 39 8.93 -4.92 6.18
C SER A 39 8.33 -5.66 4.99
N CYS A 40 7.08 -5.34 4.62
CA CYS A 40 6.43 -5.90 3.42
C CYS A 40 7.19 -5.52 2.15
N LEU A 41 7.60 -4.26 2.00
CA LEU A 41 8.34 -3.76 0.86
C LEU A 41 9.62 -4.55 0.63
N ARG A 42 10.41 -4.79 1.69
CA ARG A 42 11.62 -5.63 1.64
C ARG A 42 11.28 -7.07 1.23
N SER A 43 10.24 -7.66 1.82
CA SER A 43 9.81 -9.03 1.51
C SER A 43 9.43 -9.19 0.03
N TYR A 44 8.59 -8.31 -0.50
CA TYR A 44 8.18 -8.36 -1.91
C TYR A 44 9.34 -8.06 -2.86
N PHE A 45 10.19 -7.08 -2.54
CA PHE A 45 11.39 -6.80 -3.33
C PHE A 45 12.26 -8.05 -3.50
N TRP A 46 12.61 -8.71 -2.39
CA TRP A 46 13.44 -9.92 -2.45
C TRP A 46 12.70 -11.09 -3.11
N SER A 47 11.41 -11.25 -2.88
CA SER A 47 10.62 -12.33 -3.51
C SER A 47 10.56 -12.19 -5.03
N MET A 48 10.20 -10.99 -5.53
CA MET A 48 9.99 -10.75 -6.96
C MET A 48 11.31 -10.57 -7.72
N THR A 49 12.27 -9.84 -7.13
CA THR A 49 13.56 -9.58 -7.77
C THR A 49 14.43 -10.83 -7.79
N SER A 50 14.44 -11.65 -6.73
CA SER A 50 15.18 -12.92 -6.75
C SER A 50 14.60 -13.89 -7.77
N LYS A 51 13.27 -13.98 -7.89
CA LYS A 51 12.63 -14.80 -8.94
C LYS A 51 12.99 -14.30 -10.33
N THR A 52 12.94 -12.99 -10.55
CA THR A 52 13.35 -12.37 -11.82
C THR A 52 14.82 -12.65 -12.13
N PHE A 53 15.68 -12.55 -11.13
CA PHE A 53 17.11 -12.83 -11.27
C PHE A 53 17.43 -14.31 -11.46
N CYS A 54 16.65 -15.25 -10.93
CA CYS A 54 16.92 -16.67 -11.12
C CYS A 54 16.22 -17.24 -12.38
N LEU A 55 15.02 -16.73 -12.68
CA LEU A 55 14.12 -17.30 -13.68
C LEU A 55 13.97 -16.43 -14.93
N GLY A 56 14.41 -15.17 -14.94
CA GLY A 56 14.26 -14.29 -16.09
C GLY A 56 15.11 -14.69 -17.30
N TRP A 57 16.20 -15.42 -17.10
CA TRP A 57 17.21 -15.70 -18.14
C TRP A 57 16.87 -16.84 -19.10
N TRP A 58 15.86 -17.66 -18.79
CA TRP A 58 15.62 -18.92 -19.52
C TRP A 58 14.91 -18.74 -20.88
N SER A 59 14.33 -17.56 -21.14
CA SER A 59 13.67 -17.23 -22.42
C SER A 59 14.51 -16.22 -23.20
N THR A 60 14.60 -16.34 -24.53
CA THR A 60 15.33 -15.41 -25.42
C THR A 60 14.87 -13.96 -25.26
N ILE A 61 13.56 -13.72 -25.18
CA ILE A 61 13.01 -12.37 -25.00
C ILE A 61 13.29 -11.88 -23.57
N SER A 62 13.08 -12.73 -22.58
CA SER A 62 13.24 -12.35 -21.17
C SER A 62 14.71 -12.08 -20.81
N PHE A 63 15.66 -12.71 -21.50
CA PHE A 63 17.10 -12.47 -21.30
C PHE A 63 17.47 -10.98 -21.42
N PHE A 64 16.90 -10.27 -22.39
CA PHE A 64 17.16 -8.84 -22.58
C PHE A 64 16.35 -7.96 -21.62
N VAL A 65 15.13 -8.36 -21.26
CA VAL A 65 14.23 -7.57 -20.39
C VAL A 65 14.61 -7.66 -18.91
N THR A 66 15.09 -8.83 -18.48
CA THR A 66 15.47 -9.13 -17.10
C THR A 66 16.42 -8.10 -16.46
N PRO A 67 17.54 -7.67 -17.09
CA PRO A 67 18.42 -6.67 -16.47
C PRO A 67 17.70 -5.33 -16.23
N PHE A 68 16.84 -4.88 -17.14
CA PHE A 68 16.08 -3.64 -16.96
C PHE A 68 15.10 -3.74 -15.79
N LEU A 69 14.41 -4.87 -15.63
CA LEU A 69 13.47 -5.08 -14.52
C LEU A 69 14.18 -5.16 -13.18
N ILE A 70 15.35 -5.82 -13.11
CA ILE A 70 16.17 -5.86 -11.89
C ILE A 70 16.59 -4.44 -11.50
N VAL A 71 17.12 -3.65 -12.45
CA VAL A 71 17.53 -2.26 -12.19
C VAL A 71 16.35 -1.43 -11.73
N ASN A 72 15.20 -1.49 -12.42
CA ASN A 72 14.01 -0.73 -12.04
C ASN A 72 13.51 -1.09 -10.63
N ASN A 73 13.43 -2.38 -10.29
CA ASN A 73 13.04 -2.80 -8.94
C ASN A 73 14.04 -2.32 -7.89
N THR A 74 15.35 -2.40 -8.16
CA THR A 74 16.40 -1.95 -7.23
C THR A 74 16.34 -0.44 -7.02
N VAL A 75 16.18 0.36 -8.08
CA VAL A 75 16.05 1.82 -7.95
C VAL A 75 14.82 2.17 -7.11
N ARG A 76 13.66 1.55 -7.39
CA ARG A 76 12.44 1.79 -6.61
C ARG A 76 12.58 1.39 -5.15
N TYR A 77 13.27 0.28 -4.88
CA TYR A 77 13.61 -0.15 -3.52
C TYR A 77 14.51 0.86 -2.81
N MET A 78 15.56 1.34 -3.49
CA MET A 78 16.52 2.32 -2.97
C MET A 78 15.85 3.64 -2.58
N LEU A 79 14.92 4.14 -3.40
CA LEU A 79 14.15 5.36 -3.13
C LEU A 79 13.26 5.25 -1.87
N CYS A 80 12.98 4.02 -1.41
CA CYS A 80 12.16 3.76 -0.24
C CYS A 80 12.97 3.38 1.01
N LEU A 81 14.31 3.32 0.93
CA LEU A 81 15.15 2.93 2.07
C LEU A 81 15.07 3.90 3.26
N GLY A 82 14.71 5.16 3.02
CA GLY A 82 14.52 6.18 4.06
C GLY A 82 13.22 6.06 4.86
N GLN A 83 12.35 5.09 4.54
CA GLN A 83 11.09 4.89 5.25
C GLN A 83 11.32 4.41 6.69
N ALA A 84 10.53 4.91 7.63
CA ALA A 84 10.56 4.46 9.02
C ALA A 84 10.27 2.95 9.13
N SER A 85 10.86 2.30 10.13
CA SER A 85 10.53 0.92 10.47
C SER A 85 9.11 0.85 11.04
N VAL A 86 8.48 -0.31 10.85
CA VAL A 86 7.20 -0.62 11.51
C VAL A 86 7.47 -0.77 13.01
N PRO A 87 6.72 -0.10 13.91
CA PRO A 87 6.86 -0.30 15.36
C PRO A 87 6.55 -1.75 15.76
N ASP A 88 7.30 -2.33 16.70
CA ASP A 88 7.14 -3.76 17.07
C ASP A 88 5.75 -4.10 17.65
N ASN A 89 5.07 -3.12 18.26
CA ASN A 89 3.72 -3.28 18.84
C ASN A 89 2.60 -2.76 17.92
N SER A 90 2.84 -2.69 16.62
CA SER A 90 1.85 -2.18 15.67
C SER A 90 0.73 -3.21 15.46
N VAL A 91 -0.51 -2.84 15.80
CA VAL A 91 -1.70 -3.68 15.60
C VAL A 91 -2.41 -3.23 14.33
N ARG A 92 -3.18 -4.12 13.70
CA ARG A 92 -4.09 -3.72 12.63
C ARG A 92 -5.17 -2.82 13.25
N PRO A 93 -5.42 -1.63 12.70
CA PRO A 93 -6.52 -0.82 13.19
C PRO A 93 -7.82 -1.58 12.92
N GLU A 94 -8.67 -1.67 13.94
CA GLU A 94 -10.01 -2.21 13.82
C GLU A 94 -11.00 -1.06 13.89
N PHE A 95 -12.08 -1.16 13.12
CA PHE A 95 -13.18 -0.22 13.19
C PHE A 95 -14.14 -0.69 14.28
N ASP A 96 -14.07 -0.04 15.44
CA ASP A 96 -14.93 -0.28 16.59
C ASP A 96 -15.95 0.85 16.79
N GLU A 97 -16.98 0.59 17.60
CA GLU A 97 -18.03 1.57 17.92
C GLU A 97 -17.46 2.80 18.64
N GLU A 98 -16.40 2.61 19.42
CA GLU A 98 -15.72 3.70 20.13
C GLU A 98 -15.02 4.65 19.16
N ALA A 99 -14.28 4.15 18.16
CA ALA A 99 -13.68 4.99 17.12
C ALA A 99 -14.74 5.73 16.32
N TRP A 100 -15.86 5.08 15.98
CA TRP A 100 -16.97 5.76 15.30
C TRP A 100 -17.51 6.94 16.10
N ASN A 101 -17.75 6.75 17.40
CA ASN A 101 -18.26 7.81 18.27
C ASN A 101 -17.29 8.98 18.41
N ARG A 102 -15.99 8.74 18.32
CA ARG A 102 -14.95 9.79 18.32
C ARG A 102 -14.80 10.49 16.98
N ILE A 103 -14.97 9.78 15.86
CA ILE A 103 -14.85 10.35 14.51
C ILE A 103 -16.11 11.14 14.12
N LYS A 104 -17.29 10.66 14.51
CA LYS A 104 -18.61 11.20 14.11
C LYS A 104 -18.74 12.73 14.27
N PRO A 105 -18.31 13.38 15.38
CA PRO A 105 -18.39 14.83 15.53
C PRO A 105 -17.58 15.61 14.49
N HIS A 106 -16.53 15.00 13.95
CA HIS A 106 -15.63 15.58 12.95
C HIS A 106 -15.99 15.19 11.51
N TRP A 107 -17.07 14.42 11.31
CA TRP A 107 -17.44 13.90 10.00
C TRP A 107 -17.70 15.00 8.96
N ASN A 108 -18.39 16.08 9.34
CA ASN A 108 -18.71 17.17 8.42
C ASN A 108 -17.45 17.86 7.89
N ASP A 109 -16.44 18.04 8.74
CA ASP A 109 -15.15 18.61 8.37
C ASP A 109 -14.36 17.67 7.45
N LEU A 110 -14.31 16.38 7.79
CA LEU A 110 -13.70 15.34 6.95
C LEU A 110 -14.34 15.30 5.56
N ALA A 111 -15.67 15.22 5.50
CA ALA A 111 -16.43 15.14 4.25
C ALA A 111 -16.24 16.39 3.39
N ALA A 112 -16.28 17.58 3.99
CA ALA A 112 -16.05 18.84 3.26
C ALA A 112 -14.68 18.84 2.57
N ARG A 113 -13.61 18.49 3.29
CA ARG A 113 -12.24 18.49 2.74
C ARG A 113 -12.03 17.44 1.65
N LEU A 114 -12.62 16.26 1.80
CA LEU A 114 -12.60 15.24 0.75
C LEU A 114 -13.37 15.70 -0.50
N ASN A 115 -14.51 16.36 -0.32
CA ASN A 115 -15.30 16.93 -1.42
C ASN A 115 -14.57 18.08 -2.13
N ASP A 116 -13.74 18.84 -1.40
CA ASP A 116 -12.85 19.86 -1.97
C ASP A 116 -11.67 19.27 -2.76
N GLY A 117 -11.56 17.93 -2.84
CA GLY A 117 -10.53 17.22 -3.60
C GLY A 117 -9.23 16.99 -2.82
N GLU A 118 -9.21 17.25 -1.52
CA GLU A 118 -8.08 16.86 -0.70
C GLU A 118 -7.94 15.33 -0.63
N LYS A 119 -6.70 14.86 -0.67
CA LYS A 119 -6.40 13.43 -0.61
C LYS A 119 -6.60 12.88 0.79
N LEU A 120 -7.22 11.70 0.90
CA LEU A 120 -7.49 11.05 2.18
C LEU A 120 -6.22 10.82 3.01
N GLU A 121 -5.08 10.58 2.35
CA GLU A 121 -3.77 10.42 3.01
C GLU A 121 -3.31 11.68 3.77
N VAL A 122 -3.78 12.86 3.35
CA VAL A 122 -3.46 14.16 3.97
C VAL A 122 -4.48 14.50 5.05
N VAL A 123 -5.77 14.23 4.80
CA VAL A 123 -6.85 14.59 5.71
C VAL A 123 -6.95 13.64 6.91
N ALA A 124 -6.74 12.34 6.71
CA ALA A 124 -6.93 11.34 7.75
C ALA A 124 -6.05 11.57 9.00
N PRO A 125 -4.74 11.89 8.90
CA PRO A 125 -3.93 12.18 10.07
C PRO A 125 -4.44 13.38 10.89
N LEU A 126 -4.94 14.42 10.23
CA LEU A 126 -5.42 15.65 10.87
C LEU A 126 -6.71 15.40 11.67
N ILE A 127 -7.63 14.62 11.10
CA ILE A 127 -8.87 14.24 11.80
C ILE A 127 -8.58 13.24 12.92
N ALA A 128 -7.66 12.29 12.68
CA ALA A 128 -7.25 11.32 13.67
C ALA A 128 -6.67 11.98 14.93
N GLU A 129 -5.81 12.99 14.75
CA GLU A 129 -5.25 13.78 15.84
C GLU A 129 -6.34 14.49 16.66
N ARG A 130 -7.33 15.11 15.99
CA ARG A 130 -8.45 15.81 16.66
C ARG A 130 -9.39 14.86 17.41
N ALA A 131 -9.67 13.71 16.81
CA ALA A 131 -10.60 12.72 17.36
C ALA A 131 -9.93 11.78 18.39
N GLY A 132 -8.60 11.82 18.54
CA GLY A 132 -7.87 10.91 19.42
C GLY A 132 -7.99 9.45 18.98
N VAL A 133 -7.95 9.20 17.67
CA VAL A 133 -8.01 7.87 17.05
C VAL A 133 -6.80 7.68 16.13
N SER A 134 -6.63 6.47 15.61
CA SER A 134 -5.56 6.22 14.64
C SER A 134 -5.95 6.70 13.21
N PRO A 135 -5.02 7.24 12.40
CA PRO A 135 -5.30 7.55 11.00
C PRO A 135 -5.85 6.36 10.20
N GLY A 136 -5.44 5.14 10.55
CA GLY A 136 -5.98 3.90 10.01
C GLY A 136 -7.48 3.72 10.30
N GLN A 137 -7.94 4.04 11.50
CA GLN A 137 -9.37 3.97 11.85
C GLN A 137 -10.22 4.96 11.04
N VAL A 138 -9.70 6.18 10.80
CA VAL A 138 -10.35 7.16 9.92
C VAL A 138 -10.45 6.63 8.49
N PHE A 139 -9.37 6.02 7.98
CA PHE A 139 -9.36 5.43 6.64
C PHE A 139 -10.39 4.29 6.51
N LEU A 140 -10.46 3.39 7.49
CA LEU A 140 -11.43 2.30 7.51
C LEU A 140 -12.86 2.81 7.57
N CYS A 141 -13.11 3.87 8.33
CA CYS A 141 -14.42 4.52 8.40
C CYS A 141 -14.86 5.04 7.03
N VAL A 142 -14.00 5.78 6.33
CA VAL A 142 -14.29 6.28 4.98
C VAL A 142 -14.52 5.13 4.00
N ALA A 143 -13.65 4.12 4.02
CA ALA A 143 -13.81 2.95 3.15
C ALA A 143 -15.13 2.21 3.39
N CYS A 144 -15.54 2.04 4.66
CA CYS A 144 -16.81 1.41 5.03
C CYS A 144 -18.00 2.19 4.47
N ILE A 145 -17.99 3.52 4.60
CA ILE A 145 -19.07 4.39 4.10
C ILE A 145 -19.13 4.35 2.56
N SER A 146 -18.00 4.40 1.87
CA SER A 146 -17.96 4.28 0.41
C SER A 146 -18.54 2.96 -0.09
N LEU A 147 -18.25 1.85 0.61
CA LEU A 147 -18.83 0.54 0.28
C LEU A 147 -20.35 0.53 0.49
N MET A 148 -20.84 1.11 1.59
CA MET A 148 -22.27 1.22 1.86
C MET A 148 -23.01 2.11 0.85
N GLU A 149 -22.36 3.16 0.34
CA GLU A 149 -22.93 4.02 -0.71
C GLU A 149 -23.00 3.31 -2.06
N GLU A 150 -21.98 2.53 -2.43
CA GLU A 150 -21.95 1.72 -3.65
C GLU A 150 -23.04 0.65 -3.65
N GLU A 151 -23.27 -0.03 -2.52
CA GLU A 151 -24.38 -0.99 -2.39
C GLU A 151 -25.77 -0.33 -2.49
N ARG A 152 -25.88 0.96 -2.14
CA ARG A 152 -27.14 1.71 -2.17
C ARG A 152 -27.50 2.23 -3.57
N ASN A 153 -26.52 2.39 -4.46
CA ASN A 153 -26.71 2.95 -5.80
C ASN A 153 -26.13 2.01 -6.89
N PRO A 154 -26.78 0.86 -7.15
CA PRO A 154 -26.30 -0.17 -8.08
C PRO A 154 -26.30 0.25 -9.56
#